data_AF-A0A224V2D0-F1
#
_entry.id   AF-A0A224V2D0-F1
#
_cell.length_a   1.000
_cell.length_b   1.000
_cell.length_c   1.000
_cell.angle_alpha   90.00
_cell.angle_beta   90.00
_cell.angle_gamma   90.00
#
_symmetry.space_group_name_H-M   'P 1'
#
loop_
_entity.id
_entity.type
_entity.pdbx_description
1 polymer ?
#
loop_
_entity_poly.entity_id
_entity_poly.type
_entity_poly.pdbx_seq_one_letter_code
_entity_poly.pdbx_strand_id
1 'polypeptide(L)'
;MFKDIRFTAIVSIVIGFMAVLLSGCASIAVGGGAESAEKALKITIPGEPLTIDPTKSIETNGGAVIDQVSEGIYRRDADNKRKFVKWC
;
A
#
# COMPACT_ATOMS: atom_id res chain seq x y z
N MET A 1 -13.58 27.19 45.34
CA MET A 1 -14.32 27.73 44.19
C MET A 1 -13.46 27.91 42.94
N PHE A 2 -12.36 28.69 42.96
CA PHE A 2 -11.51 28.86 41.74
C PHE A 2 -10.70 27.60 41.38
N LYS A 3 -10.31 26.79 42.37
CA LYS A 3 -9.56 25.55 42.19
C LYS A 3 -10.40 24.44 41.53
N ASP A 4 -11.68 24.39 41.86
CA ASP A 4 -12.64 23.39 41.35
C ASP A 4 -12.99 23.62 39.87
N ILE A 5 -13.09 24.89 39.47
CA ILE A 5 -13.30 25.30 38.07
C ILE A 5 -12.08 24.94 37.21
N ARG A 6 -10.86 25.15 37.73
CA ARG A 6 -9.61 24.77 37.06
C ARG A 6 -9.49 23.26 36.90
N PHE A 7 -9.85 22.50 37.94
CA PHE A 7 -9.85 21.04 37.91
C PHE A 7 -10.86 20.47 36.90
N THR A 8 -12.07 21.03 36.88
CA THR A 8 -13.12 20.63 35.93
C THR A 8 -12.74 20.93 34.48
N ALA A 9 -12.11 22.09 34.23
CA ALA A 9 -11.62 22.45 32.89
C ALA A 9 -10.52 21.49 32.39
N ILE A 10 -9.58 21.10 33.26
CA ILE A 10 -8.52 20.15 32.90
C ILE A 10 -9.11 18.77 32.56
N VAL A 11 -10.07 18.30 33.36
CA VAL A 11 -10.75 17.00 33.12
C VAL A 11 -11.49 17.00 31.77
N SER A 12 -12.18 18.09 31.43
CA SER A 12 -12.86 18.20 30.12
C SER A 12 -11.90 18.20 28.93
N ILE A 13 -10.70 18.77 29.07
CA ILE A 13 -9.68 18.79 28.01
C ILE A 13 -9.11 17.39 27.80
N VAL A 14 -8.84 16.66 28.88
CA VAL A 14 -8.29 15.29 28.81
C VAL A 14 -9.27 14.32 28.15
N ILE A 15 -10.56 14.42 28.49
CA ILE A 15 -11.61 13.57 27.90
C ILE A 15 -11.84 13.93 26.42
N GLY A 16 -11.84 15.23 26.08
CA GLY A 16 -11.93 15.68 24.69
C GLY A 16 -10.76 15.20 23.84
N PHE A 17 -9.54 15.22 24.38
CA PHE A 17 -8.34 14.75 23.67
C PHE A 17 -8.37 13.22 23.43
N MET A 18 -8.85 12.45 24.40
CA MET A 18 -9.00 10.99 24.25
C MET A 18 -10.08 10.60 23.22
N ALA A 19 -11.16 11.37 23.11
CA ALA A 19 -12.18 11.13 22.09
C ALA A 19 -11.65 11.36 20.65
N VAL A 20 -10.79 12.36 20.46
CA VAL A 20 -10.13 12.61 19.17
C VAL A 20 -9.17 11.48 18.81
N LEU A 21 -8.40 10.97 19.78
CA LEU A 21 -7.48 9.85 19.56
C LEU A 21 -8.21 8.55 19.17
N LEU A 22 -9.38 8.26 19.74
CA LEU A 22 -10.17 7.08 19.37
C LEU A 22 -10.80 7.22 17.97
N SER A 23 -11.18 8.42 17.54
CA SER A 23 -11.71 8.66 16.19
C SER A 23 -10.66 8.48 15.08
N GLY A 24 -9.37 8.60 15.42
CA GLY A 24 -8.24 8.38 14.49
C GLY A 24 -7.95 6.91 14.16
N CYS A 25 -8.44 5.96 14.97
CA CYS A 25 -8.20 4.53 14.75
C CYS A 25 -9.24 3.87 13.82
N ALA A 26 -10.33 4.57 13.50
CA ALA A 26 -11.38 4.08 12.58
C ALA A 26 -11.08 4.39 11.10
N SER A 27 -10.07 5.21 10.80
CA SER A 27 -9.71 5.62 9.43
C SER A 27 -8.75 4.66 8.73
N ILE A 28 -8.21 3.65 9.42
CA ILE A 28 -7.39 2.58 8.81
C ILE A 28 -8.29 1.38 8.44
N ALA A 29 -9.36 1.65 7.70
CA ALA A 29 -10.14 0.63 7.02
C ALA A 29 -10.45 1.04 5.56
N VAL A 30 -9.74 2.03 5.01
CA VAL A 30 -9.65 2.25 3.56
C VAL A 30 -8.70 1.20 3.00
N GLY A 31 -9.23 0.05 2.62
CA GLY A 31 -8.48 -0.98 1.88
C GLY A 31 -8.89 -2.43 2.17
N GLY A 32 -9.64 -2.69 3.24
CA GLY A 32 -10.17 -4.01 3.57
C GLY A 32 -11.43 -4.35 2.76
N GLY A 33 -11.41 -4.13 1.45
CA GLY A 33 -12.46 -4.62 0.57
C GLY A 33 -12.47 -6.15 0.62
N ALA A 34 -13.60 -6.71 1.05
CA ALA A 34 -13.87 -8.15 1.04
C ALA A 34 -13.34 -8.78 -0.26
N GLU A 35 -12.47 -9.77 -0.10
CA GLU A 35 -11.72 -10.41 -1.17
C GLU A 35 -12.68 -11.07 -2.16
N SER A 36 -13.03 -10.34 -3.22
CA SER A 36 -13.85 -10.86 -4.31
C SER A 36 -13.09 -12.00 -4.98
N ALA A 37 -13.73 -13.16 -5.08
CA ALA A 37 -13.13 -14.42 -5.50
C ALA A 37 -12.59 -14.43 -6.96
N GLU A 38 -12.83 -13.37 -7.73
CA GLU A 38 -12.16 -13.11 -9.01
C GLU A 38 -11.15 -11.96 -8.87
N LYS A 39 -9.88 -12.28 -8.63
CA LYS A 39 -8.76 -11.33 -8.72
C LYS A 39 -8.24 -11.19 -10.15
N ALA A 40 -9.14 -10.92 -11.11
CA ALA A 40 -8.73 -10.59 -12.47
C ALA A 40 -8.42 -9.09 -12.57
N LEU A 41 -7.15 -8.73 -12.74
CA LEU A 41 -6.71 -7.34 -12.94
C LEU A 41 -6.40 -7.09 -14.41
N LYS A 42 -7.21 -6.26 -15.08
CA LYS A 42 -6.99 -5.84 -16.47
C LYS A 42 -6.20 -4.53 -16.51
N ILE A 43 -4.99 -4.58 -17.09
CA ILE A 43 -4.08 -3.42 -17.21
C ILE A 43 -3.92 -3.09 -18.70
N THR A 44 -3.96 -1.81 -19.05
CA THR A 44 -3.70 -1.33 -20.42
C THR A 44 -2.26 -0.82 -20.51
N ILE A 45 -1.45 -1.43 -21.37
CA ILE A 45 -0.09 -0.97 -21.68
C ILE A 45 -0.13 -0.29 -23.06
N PRO A 46 0.32 0.97 -23.19
CA PRO A 46 0.26 1.69 -24.46
C PRO A 46 1.32 1.18 -25.44
N GLY A 47 0.89 0.60 -26.55
CA GLY A 47 1.77 0.10 -27.61
C GLY A 47 2.05 -1.40 -27.51
N GLU A 48 2.39 -2.01 -28.64
CA GLU A 48 2.72 -3.44 -28.71
C GLU A 48 4.13 -3.69 -28.15
N PRO A 49 4.34 -4.81 -27.43
CA PRO A 49 5.67 -5.18 -26.99
C PRO A 49 6.52 -5.55 -28.21
N LEU A 50 7.72 -4.97 -28.33
CA LEU A 50 8.63 -5.27 -29.45
C LEU A 50 9.24 -6.67 -29.30
N THR A 51 9.45 -7.11 -28.05
CA THR A 51 9.95 -8.46 -27.73
C THR A 51 9.65 -8.84 -26.28
N ILE A 52 9.51 -10.14 -26.02
CA ILE A 52 9.37 -10.72 -24.68
C ILE A 52 10.68 -11.42 -24.24
N ASP A 53 11.75 -11.34 -25.06
CA ASP A 53 13.06 -11.82 -24.65
C ASP A 53 13.71 -10.85 -23.64
N PRO A 54 13.96 -11.27 -22.38
CA PRO A 54 14.55 -10.42 -21.33
C PRO A 54 15.94 -9.90 -21.68
N THR A 55 16.66 -10.52 -22.60
CA THR A 55 18.01 -10.08 -23.03
C THR A 55 18.01 -9.12 -24.21
N LYS A 56 16.88 -8.99 -24.89
CA LYS A 56 16.71 -8.14 -26.09
C LYS A 56 15.67 -7.05 -25.91
N SER A 57 14.89 -7.10 -24.83
CA SER A 57 13.95 -6.04 -24.49
C SER A 57 14.69 -4.78 -24.05
N ILE A 58 14.46 -3.69 -24.78
CA ILE A 58 14.99 -2.34 -24.49
C ILE A 58 13.85 -1.36 -24.19
N GLU A 59 12.63 -1.86 -24.08
CA GLU A 59 11.40 -1.08 -24.02
C GLU A 59 10.54 -1.51 -22.82
N THR A 60 9.74 -0.58 -22.29
CA THR A 60 9.06 -0.72 -21.00
C THR A 60 7.82 -1.62 -21.03
N ASN A 61 7.17 -1.74 -22.18
CA ASN A 61 5.95 -2.52 -22.38
C ASN A 61 6.25 -4.02 -22.32
N GLY A 62 7.27 -4.48 -23.06
CA GLY A 62 7.81 -5.82 -22.98
C GLY A 62 8.40 -6.12 -21.61
N GLY A 63 9.09 -5.14 -21.00
CA GLY A 63 9.57 -5.24 -19.62
C GLY A 63 8.45 -5.53 -18.60
N ALA A 64 7.29 -4.88 -18.74
CA ALA A 64 6.14 -5.11 -17.84
C ALA A 64 5.55 -6.53 -17.96
N VAL A 65 5.60 -7.13 -19.16
CA VAL A 65 5.17 -8.52 -19.36
C VAL A 65 6.23 -9.49 -18.82
N ILE A 66 7.50 -9.20 -19.06
CA ILE A 66 8.63 -10.01 -18.58
C ILE A 66 8.67 -10.05 -17.06
N ASP A 67 8.44 -8.92 -16.37
CA ASP A 67 8.40 -8.84 -14.90
C ASP A 67 7.26 -9.67 -14.27
N GLN A 68 6.23 -10.02 -15.06
CA GLN A 68 5.13 -10.90 -14.62
C GLN A 68 5.41 -12.38 -14.91
N VAL A 69 6.07 -12.70 -16.03
CA VAL A 69 6.28 -14.09 -16.50
C VAL A 69 7.62 -14.66 -16.02
N SER A 70 8.61 -13.81 -15.81
CA SER A 70 9.96 -14.17 -15.39
C SER A 70 10.31 -13.45 -14.10
N GLU A 71 10.97 -14.14 -13.19
CA GLU A 71 11.42 -13.55 -11.93
C GLU A 71 12.91 -13.82 -11.72
N GLY A 72 13.65 -12.77 -11.36
CA GLY A 72 15.07 -12.86 -11.03
C GLY A 72 15.31 -13.23 -9.57
N ILE A 73 16.58 -13.23 -9.15
CA ILE A 73 16.98 -13.47 -7.76
C ILE A 73 16.53 -12.32 -6.83
N TYR A 74 16.27 -11.14 -7.38
CA TYR A 74 15.75 -9.99 -6.66
C TYR A 74 14.55 -9.39 -7.39
N ARG A 75 13.53 -8.98 -6.63
CA ARG A 75 12.39 -8.19 -7.09
C ARG A 75 12.32 -6.88 -6.30
N ARG A 76 11.76 -5.82 -6.88
CA ARG A 76 11.44 -4.58 -6.16
C ARG A 76 10.05 -4.69 -5.53
N ASP A 77 9.93 -4.34 -4.26
CA ASP A 77 8.63 -4.19 -3.60
C ASP A 77 7.95 -2.87 -4.00
N ALA A 78 6.71 -2.67 -3.54
CA ALA A 78 5.93 -1.46 -3.80
C ALA A 78 6.61 -0.17 -3.26
N ASP A 79 7.48 -0.31 -2.27
CA ASP A 79 8.29 0.77 -1.71
C ASP A 79 9.65 0.94 -2.42
N ASN A 80 9.80 0.31 -3.60
CA ASN A 80 11.01 0.31 -4.42
C ASN A 80 12.25 -0.28 -3.72
N LYS A 81 12.07 -1.11 -2.68
CA LYS A 81 13.17 -1.81 -2.00
C LYS A 81 13.42 -3.16 -2.67
N ARG A 82 14.70 -3.54 -2.75
CA ARG A 82 15.11 -4.84 -3.29
C ARG A 82 14.82 -5.94 -2.26
N LYS A 83 14.06 -6.95 -2.67
CA LYS A 83 13.76 -8.17 -1.93
C LYS A 83 14.38 -9.35 -2.65
N PHE A 84 15.07 -10.20 -1.90
CA PHE A 84 15.54 -11.47 -2.42
C PHE A 84 14.33 -12.37 -2.66
N VAL A 85 14.23 -12.91 -3.87
CA VAL A 85 13.20 -13.85 -4.25
C VAL A 85 13.68 -15.22 -3.82
N LYS A 86 13.11 -15.74 -2.73
CA LYS A 86 13.36 -17.11 -2.32
C LYS A 86 12.51 -18.04 -3.19
N TRP A 87 13.15 -18.63 -4.19
CA TRP A 87 12.60 -19.80 -4.87
C TRP A 87 12.51 -20.94 -3.83
N CYS A 88 11.36 -21.63 -3.81
CA CYS A 88 11.03 -22.69 -2.85
C CYS A 88 12.18 -23.67 -2.63
#